data_AF-A0A6I7PA77-F1
#
_entry.id   AF-A0A6I7PA77-F1
#
_cell.length_a   1.000
_cell.length_b   1.000
_cell.length_c   1.000
_cell.angle_alpha   90.00
_cell.angle_beta   90.00
_cell.angle_gamma   90.00
#
_symmetry.space_group_name_H-M   'P 1'
#
loop_
_entity.id
_entity.type
_entity.pdbx_description
1 polymer ?
#
loop_
_entity_poly.entity_id
_entity_poly.type
_entity_poly.pdbx_seq_one_letter_code
_entity_poly.pdbx_strand_id
1 'polypeptide(L)' 'IHNTAIEQITLNPPTENSRGLRFGMFPQIRNVILDGMEAAFTGEMTAQAALDQAVQRGNAILREFERTVR' A
#
# COMPACT_ATOMS: atom_id res chain seq x y z
N ILE A 1 -2.45 26.79 -15.28
CA ILE A 1 -1.63 25.56 -15.35
C ILE A 1 -1.90 24.63 -14.16
N HIS A 2 -1.91 25.10 -12.90
CA HIS A 2 -2.24 24.25 -11.74
C HIS A 2 -3.70 23.76 -11.70
N ASN A 3 -4.68 24.58 -12.11
CA ASN A 3 -6.09 24.17 -12.13
C ASN A 3 -6.35 23.00 -13.08
N THR A 4 -5.73 23.04 -14.26
CA THR A 4 -5.84 21.97 -15.26
C THR A 4 -5.40 20.63 -14.70
N ALA A 5 -4.32 20.57 -13.91
CA ALA A 5 -3.87 19.32 -13.30
C ALA A 5 -4.88 18.75 -12.28
N ILE A 6 -5.51 19.63 -11.47
CA ILE A 6 -6.55 19.22 -10.51
C ILE A 6 -7.78 18.72 -11.27
N GLU A 7 -8.27 19.50 -12.25
CA GLU A 7 -9.41 19.14 -13.10
C GLU A 7 -9.21 17.81 -13.82
N GLN A 8 -7.97 17.50 -14.25
CA GLN A 8 -7.65 16.21 -14.88
C GLN A 8 -7.67 15.04 -13.88
N ILE A 9 -7.15 15.21 -12.67
CA ILE A 9 -7.13 14.14 -11.65
C ILE A 9 -8.53 13.89 -11.07
N THR A 10 -9.40 14.90 -11.07
CA THR A 10 -10.79 14.80 -10.59
C THR A 10 -11.82 14.73 -11.71
N LEU A 11 -11.40 14.42 -12.95
CA LEU A 11 -12.25 14.47 -14.14
C LEU A 11 -13.48 13.56 -14.05
N ASN A 12 -13.35 12.44 -13.33
CA ASN A 12 -14.42 11.48 -13.11
C ASN A 12 -14.50 11.09 -11.62
N PRO A 13 -15.70 10.76 -11.11
CA PRO A 13 -15.84 10.16 -9.78
C PRO A 13 -14.95 8.91 -9.65
N PRO A 14 -14.28 8.70 -8.51
CA PRO A 14 -13.48 7.50 -8.30
C PRO A 14 -14.35 6.24 -8.35
N THR A 15 -13.88 5.23 -9.06
CA THR A 15 -14.44 3.88 -9.04
C THR A 15 -13.81 3.09 -7.90
N GLU A 16 -14.27 1.86 -7.69
CA GLU A 16 -13.63 0.93 -6.75
C GLU A 16 -12.12 0.76 -7.02
N ASN A 17 -11.73 0.74 -8.30
CA ASN A 17 -10.35 0.50 -8.72
C ASN A 17 -9.52 1.80 -8.90
N SER A 18 -10.16 2.97 -8.92
CA SER A 18 -9.45 4.26 -9.05
C SER A 18 -9.47 5.10 -7.77
N ARG A 19 -10.23 4.70 -6.74
CA ARG A 19 -10.17 5.38 -5.44
C ARG A 19 -8.82 5.13 -4.76
N GLY A 20 -8.16 6.21 -4.38
CA GLY A 20 -6.97 6.12 -3.53
C GLY A 20 -7.35 5.72 -2.10
N LEU A 21 -6.57 4.82 -1.51
CA LEU A 21 -6.61 4.53 -0.07
C LEU A 21 -5.44 5.25 0.62
N ARG A 22 -5.73 5.88 1.77
CA ARG A 22 -4.70 6.54 2.58
C ARG A 22 -4.42 5.69 3.81
N PHE A 23 -3.20 5.16 3.87
CA PHE A 23 -2.71 4.42 5.03
C PHE A 23 -1.68 5.25 5.79
N GLY A 24 -1.83 5.30 7.11
CA GLY A 24 -0.78 5.82 7.99
C GLY A 24 0.46 4.93 7.89
N MET A 25 1.65 5.53 7.96
CA MET A 25 2.92 4.81 7.86
C MET A 25 3.06 3.96 6.58
N PHE A 26 2.46 4.41 5.46
CA PHE A 26 2.51 3.68 4.20
C PHE A 26 3.92 3.45 3.63
N PRO A 27 4.89 4.37 3.75
CA PRO A 27 6.27 4.11 3.30
C PRO A 27 6.88 2.85 3.92
N GLN A 28 6.63 2.59 5.20
CA GLN A 28 7.11 1.39 5.90
C GLN A 28 6.40 0.13 5.38
N ILE A 29 5.09 0.21 5.16
CA ILE A 29 4.32 -0.89 4.55
C ILE A 29 4.83 -1.20 3.15
N ARG A 30 5.21 -0.18 2.38
CA ARG A 30 5.78 -0.37 1.03
C ARG A 30 7.10 -1.14 1.08
N ASN A 31 7.97 -0.88 2.05
CA ASN A 31 9.20 -1.65 2.22
C ASN A 31 8.89 -3.13 2.48
N VAL A 32 7.94 -3.43 3.37
CA VAL A 32 7.48 -4.80 3.65
C VAL A 32 6.99 -5.50 2.39
N ILE A 33 6.25 -4.79 1.52
CA ILE A 33 5.78 -5.35 0.24
C ILE A 33 6.97 -5.63 -0.69
N LEU A 34 7.94 -4.71 -0.77
CA LEU A 34 9.12 -4.88 -1.62
C LEU A 34 9.98 -6.08 -1.17
N ASP A 35 10.20 -6.24 0.14
CA ASP A 35 10.91 -7.40 0.70
C ASP A 35 10.23 -8.72 0.27
N GLY A 36 8.89 -8.77 0.37
CA GLY A 36 8.12 -9.95 -0.03
C GLY A 36 8.21 -10.22 -1.54
N MET A 37 8.15 -9.17 -2.36
CA MET A 37 8.31 -9.30 -3.80
C MET A 37 9.70 -9.82 -4.17
N GLU A 38 10.75 -9.35 -3.49
CA GLU A 38 12.11 -9.84 -3.69
C GLU A 38 12.24 -11.32 -3.35
N ALA A 39 11.71 -11.76 -2.19
CA ALA A 39 11.69 -13.17 -1.81
C ALA A 39 10.91 -14.05 -2.81
N ALA A 40 9.82 -13.53 -3.39
CA ALA A 40 9.07 -14.22 -4.42
C ALA A 40 9.85 -14.34 -5.74
N PHE A 41 10.53 -13.27 -6.18
CA PHE A 41 11.27 -13.25 -7.44
C PHE A 41 12.57 -14.04 -7.39
N THR A 42 13.20 -14.13 -6.23
CA THR A 42 14.39 -14.97 -6.00
C THR A 42 14.05 -16.45 -5.82
N GLY A 43 12.77 -16.78 -5.63
CA GLY A 43 12.30 -18.15 -5.41
C GLY A 43 12.45 -18.63 -3.97
N GLU A 44 12.81 -17.75 -3.03
CA GLU A 44 12.85 -18.05 -1.59
C GLU A 44 11.46 -18.34 -1.02
N MET A 45 10.43 -17.70 -1.59
CA MET A 45 9.03 -17.89 -1.20
C MET A 45 8.12 -18.02 -2.42
N THR A 46 6.97 -18.68 -2.28
CA THR A 46 5.93 -18.60 -3.30
C THR A 46 5.32 -17.21 -3.32
N ALA A 47 4.82 -16.76 -4.48
CA ALA A 47 4.17 -15.45 -4.60
C ALA A 47 3.00 -15.29 -3.61
N GLN A 48 2.20 -16.34 -3.39
CA GLN A 48 1.11 -16.31 -2.42
C GLN A 48 1.64 -16.12 -0.98
N ALA A 49 2.65 -16.90 -0.57
CA ALA A 49 3.21 -16.82 0.77
C ALA A 49 3.84 -15.44 1.04
N ALA A 50 4.52 -14.86 0.05
CA ALA A 50 5.10 -13.53 0.15
C ALA A 50 4.03 -12.45 0.34
N LEU A 51 2.93 -12.52 -0.42
CA LEU A 51 1.82 -11.57 -0.28
C LEU A 51 1.09 -11.74 1.06
N ASP A 52 0.87 -12.97 1.51
CA ASP A 52 0.23 -13.25 2.81
C ASP A 52 1.08 -12.70 3.97
N GLN A 53 2.40 -12.87 3.91
CA GLN A 53 3.32 -12.31 4.89
C GLN A 53 3.34 -10.78 4.85
N ALA A 54 3.30 -10.17 3.65
CA ALA A 54 3.22 -8.73 3.49
C ALA A 54 1.92 -8.17 4.10
N VAL A 55 0.79 -8.85 3.91
CA VAL A 55 -0.49 -8.50 4.55
C VAL A 55 -0.38 -8.57 6.08
N GLN A 56 0.18 -9.65 6.62
CA GLN A 56 0.35 -9.82 8.06
C GLN A 56 1.20 -8.71 8.68
N ARG A 57 2.40 -8.47 8.11
CA ARG A 57 3.35 -7.44 8.59
C ARG A 57 2.78 -6.02 8.39
N GLY A 58 2.15 -5.76 7.26
CA GLY A 58 1.52 -4.47 6.98
C GLY A 58 0.39 -4.14 7.97
N ASN A 59 -0.47 -5.12 8.28
CA ASN A 59 -1.54 -4.95 9.26
C ASN A 59 -1.01 -4.64 10.66
N ALA A 60 0.13 -5.22 11.06
CA ALA A 60 0.76 -4.89 12.34
C ALA A 60 1.18 -3.41 12.38
N ILE A 61 1.76 -2.88 11.30
CA ILE A 61 2.15 -1.47 11.18
C ILE A 61 0.91 -0.56 11.26
N LEU A 62 -0.18 -0.93 10.59
CA LEU A 62 -1.43 -0.16 10.64
C LEU A 62 -2.01 -0.08 12.06
N ARG A 63 -1.95 -1.18 12.81
CA ARG A 63 -2.40 -1.19 14.22
C ARG A 63 -1.50 -0.38 15.12
N GLU A 64 -0.21 -0.34 14.83
CA GLU A 64 0.69 0.55 15.56
C GLU A 64 0.37 2.01 15.29
N PHE A 65 0.19 2.38 14.02
CA PHE A 65 -0.23 3.73 13.65
C PHE A 65 -1.53 4.14 14.35
N GLU A 66 -2.55 3.26 14.36
CA GLU A 66 -3.82 3.50 15.07
C GLU A 66 -3.62 3.85 16.55
N ARG A 67 -2.65 3.24 17.23
CA ARG A 67 -2.34 3.56 18.63
C ARG A 67 -1.65 4.90 18.79
N THR A 68 -0.78 5.28 17.84
CA THR A 68 -0.01 6.54 17.91
C THR A 68 -0.85 7.80 17.63
N VAL A 69 -1.99 7.65 16.96
CA VAL A 69 -2.88 8.77 16.57
C VAL A 69 -4.15 8.88 17.43
N ARG A 70 -4.31 8.01 18.43
CA ARG A 70 -5.32 8.18 19.49
C ARG A 70 -4.79 9.08 20.60
#